data_AF-A0A3B9K5W7-F1
#
_entry.id   AF-A0A3B9K5W7-F1
#
_cell.length_a   1.000
_cell.length_b   1.000
_cell.length_c   1.000
_cell.angle_alpha   90.00
_cell.angle_beta   90.00
_cell.angle_gamma   90.00
#
_symmetry.space_group_name_H-M   'P 1'
#
loop_
_entity.id
_entity.type
_entity.pdbx_description
1 polymer ?
#
loop_
_entity_poly.entity_id
_entity_poly.type
_entity_poly.pdbx_seq_one_letter_code
_entity_poly.pdbx_strand_id
1 'polypeptide(L)' 'PTELPGVDPAILDPRDTYATPEEWEEKAKDLAGRFIKNFKNFEGNEAGKALVAAGPQL' A
#
# COMPACT_ATOMS: atom_id res chain seq x y z
N PRO A 1 8.08 -10.92 0.90
CA PRO A 1 8.67 -12.29 0.96
C PRO A 1 8.81 -12.68 2.43
N THR A 2 8.81 -13.97 2.78
CA THR A 2 8.96 -14.42 4.18
C THR A 2 10.41 -14.46 4.64
N GLU A 3 11.37 -14.50 3.71
CA GLU A 3 12.80 -14.46 3.98
C GLU A 3 13.56 -13.84 2.79
N LEU A 4 14.75 -13.30 3.05
CA LEU A 4 15.65 -12.76 2.02
C LEU A 4 17.10 -12.84 2.52
N PRO A 5 18.05 -13.49 1.80
CA PRO A 5 19.43 -13.62 2.25
C PRO A 5 20.10 -12.27 2.53
N GLY A 6 20.74 -12.16 3.70
CA GLY A 6 21.42 -10.92 4.11
C GLY A 6 20.49 -9.81 4.61
N VAL A 7 19.19 -10.10 4.81
CA VAL A 7 18.20 -9.14 5.29
C VAL A 7 17.55 -9.64 6.57
N ASP A 8 17.34 -8.74 7.53
CA ASP A 8 16.61 -9.03 8.76
C ASP A 8 15.14 -9.36 8.46
N PRO A 9 14.63 -10.56 8.84
CA PRO A 9 13.23 -10.90 8.63
C PRO A 9 12.24 -9.92 9.27
N ALA A 10 12.62 -9.26 10.38
CA ALA A 10 11.74 -8.35 11.12
C ALA A 10 11.42 -7.04 10.37
N ILE A 11 12.11 -6.75 9.26
CA ILE A 11 11.83 -5.58 8.42
C ILE A 11 11.06 -5.93 7.13
N LEU A 12 10.84 -7.21 6.86
CA LEU A 12 10.20 -7.66 5.61
C LEU A 12 8.70 -7.39 5.63
N ASP A 13 8.08 -7.50 6.80
CA ASP A 13 6.72 -7.01 7.03
C ASP A 13 6.82 -5.61 7.66
N PRO A 14 6.44 -4.54 6.94
CA PRO A 14 6.54 -3.19 7.48
C PRO A 14 5.71 -3.00 8.75
N ARG A 15 4.70 -3.84 9.02
CA ARG A 15 3.89 -3.81 10.25
C ARG A 15 4.70 -4.11 11.50
N ASP A 16 5.69 -5.00 11.39
CA ASP A 16 6.50 -5.46 12.53
C ASP A 16 7.47 -4.38 13.05
N THR A 17 7.64 -3.29 12.29
CA THR A 17 8.46 -2.14 12.69
C THR A 17 7.73 -1.07 13.50
N TYR A 18 6.41 -1.21 13.67
CA TYR A 18 5.58 -0.29 14.45
C TYR A 18 5.37 -0.81 15.87
N ALA A 19 5.10 0.11 16.81
CA ALA A 19 4.82 -0.27 18.19
C ALA A 19 3.51 -1.04 18.31
N THR A 20 2.52 -0.72 17.46
CA THR A 20 1.23 -1.39 17.39
C THR A 20 0.78 -1.58 15.94
N PRO A 21 0.03 -2.66 15.62
CA PRO A 21 -0.56 -2.85 14.29
C PRO A 21 -1.48 -1.70 13.85
N GLU A 22 -2.15 -1.06 14.81
CA GLU A 22 -3.10 0.03 14.56
C GLU A 22 -2.42 1.29 14.00
N GLU A 23 -1.21 1.61 14.48
CA GLU A 23 -0.43 2.74 13.94
C GLU A 23 -0.06 2.55 12.47
N TRP A 24 0.29 1.32 12.09
CA TRP A 24 0.56 0.99 10.69
C TRP A 24 -0.73 1.09 9.86
N GLU A 25 -1.84 0.56 10.36
CA GLU A 25 -3.14 0.54 9.67
C GLU A 25 -3.66 1.96 9.38
N GLU A 26 -3.54 2.89 10.35
CA GLU A 26 -3.91 4.29 10.16
C GLU A 26 -3.11 4.94 9.01
N LYS A 27 -1.78 4.74 9.02
CA LYS A 27 -0.88 5.27 8.00
C LYS A 27 -1.10 4.61 6.64
N ALA A 28 -1.35 3.30 6.62
CA ALA A 28 -1.64 2.55 5.41
C ALA A 28 -2.93 3.03 4.75
N LYS A 29 -3.99 3.28 5.55
CA LYS A 29 -5.26 3.84 5.06
C LYS A 29 -5.12 5.27 4.53
N ASP A 30 -4.38 6.14 5.24
CA ASP A 30 -4.12 7.49 4.75
C ASP A 30 -3.35 7.46 3.42
N LEU A 31 -2.30 6.63 3.32
CA LEU A 31 -1.53 6.47 2.10
C LEU A 31 -2.38 5.92 0.95
N ALA A 32 -3.17 4.88 1.20
CA ALA A 32 -4.10 4.30 0.23
C ALA A 32 -5.09 5.35 -0.28
N GLY A 33 -5.68 6.15 0.62
CA GLY A 33 -6.58 7.24 0.26
C GLY A 33 -5.92 8.29 -0.64
N ARG A 34 -4.65 8.66 -0.38
CA ARG A 34 -3.87 9.57 -1.23
C ARG A 34 -3.61 8.98 -2.61
N PHE A 35 -3.26 7.70 -2.70
CA PHE A 35 -3.07 7.00 -3.97
C PHE A 35 -4.37 6.98 -4.79
N ILE A 36 -5.49 6.56 -4.19
CA ILE A 36 -6.80 6.54 -4.85
C ILE A 36 -7.17 7.94 -5.34
N LYS A 37 -7.03 8.97 -4.49
CA LYS A 37 -7.35 10.36 -4.85
C LYS A 37 -6.50 10.85 -6.02
N ASN A 38 -5.20 10.59 -6.00
CA ASN A 38 -4.30 10.96 -7.08
C ASN A 38 -4.63 10.21 -8.37
N PHE A 39 -4.98 8.92 -8.27
CA PHE A 39 -5.18 8.05 -9.42
C PHE A 39 -6.43 8.42 -10.25
N LYS A 40 -7.45 9.03 -9.63
CA LYS A 40 -8.65 9.51 -10.33
C LYS A 40 -8.36 10.38 -11.57
N ASN A 41 -7.25 11.11 -11.58
CA ASN A 41 -6.84 11.93 -12.73
C ASN A 41 -6.45 11.10 -13.98
N PHE A 42 -6.18 9.81 -13.81
CA PHE A 42 -5.72 8.91 -14.87
C PHE A 42 -6.83 7.97 -15.38
N GLU A 43 -8.04 8.01 -14.80
CA GLU A 43 -9.18 7.17 -15.20
C GLU A 43 -9.93 7.68 -16.46
N GLY A 44 -9.35 8.63 -17.19
CA GLY A 44 -9.99 9.27 -18.34
C GLY A 44 -10.17 8.37 -19.57
N ASN A 45 -9.57 7.19 -19.60
CA ASN A 45 -9.71 6.20 -20.67
C ASN A 45 -9.88 4.78 -20.09
N GLU A 46 -10.20 3.81 -20.96
CA GLU A 46 -10.47 2.43 -20.55
C GLU A 46 -9.25 1.76 -19.88
N ALA A 47 -8.04 2.03 -20.37
CA ALA A 47 -6.83 1.49 -19.79
C ALA A 47 -6.61 2.01 -18.35
N GLY A 48 -6.82 3.30 -18.12
CA GLY A 48 -6.72 3.93 -16.81
C GLY A 48 -7.74 3.35 -15.82
N LYS A 49 -8.99 3.17 -16.25
CA LYS A 49 -10.02 2.53 -15.41
C LYS A 49 -9.67 1.08 -15.06
N ALA A 50 -9.10 0.32 -15.99
CA ALA A 50 -8.70 -1.06 -15.75
C ALA A 50 -7.60 -1.18 -14.67
N LEU A 51 -6.77 -0.14 -14.50
CA LEU A 51 -5.70 -0.12 -13.50
C LEU A 51 -6.17 0.18 -12.08
N VAL A 52 -7.40 0.68 -11.88
CA VAL A 52 -7.95 0.96 -10.54
C VAL A 52 -7.97 -0.30 -9.67
N ALA A 53 -8.25 -1.46 -10.26
CA ALA A 53 -8.28 -2.74 -9.56
C ALA A 53 -6.91 -3.21 -9.05
N ALA A 54 -5.81 -2.68 -9.61
CA ALA A 54 -4.46 -2.97 -9.15
C ALA A 54 -3.99 -2.01 -8.05
N GLY A 55 -4.76 -0.95 -7.77
CA GLY A 55 -4.48 0.01 -6.71
C GLY A 55 -4.89 -0.49 -5.31
N PRO A 56 -4.53 0.25 -4.26
CA PRO A 56 -4.97 -0.06 -2.90
C PRO A 56 -6.49 0.03 -2.77
N GLN A 57 -7.06 -0.85 -1.94
CA GLN A 57 -8.50 -0.90 -1.66
C GLN A 57 -8.71 -0.55 -0.17
N LEU A 58 -9.67 0.35 0.09
CA LEU A 58 -10.08 0.77 1.44
C LEU A 58 -11.37 0.07 1.86
#